data_AF-A0A142YF94-F1
#
_entry.id   AF-A0A142YF94-F1
#
_cell.length_a   1.000
_cell.length_b   1.000
_cell.length_c   1.000
_cell.angle_alpha   90.00
_cell.angle_beta   90.00
_cell.angle_gamma   90.00
#
_symmetry.space_group_name_H-M   'P 1'
#
loop_
_entity.id
_entity.type
_entity.pdbx_description
1 polymer ?
#
loop_
_entity_poly.entity_id
_entity_poly.type
_entity_poly.pdbx_seq_one_letter_code
_entity_poly.pdbx_strand_id
1 'polypeptide(L)'
;MSEELKMNVLRLLADATRLGTLKWRAIDPYENGFRSNVRGRTYEVRWLYWYDEDGFTIDRQCLSVLSKKWRCTSAWGTESMDSATRLLGEISPGMQEHFRRIATGLDPFGCDKWYEEAEDSPMPESGKPSALGLDALSLLLRLTRERKLQWERSQPPESHIYSASLGGRSFMIEMLSPALGEGNILEGLVARVSTGSGIICFVAGTPGMDFVHEILALCQPEWAERLETEREALEADRKFLLALTSA
;
A
#
# COMPACT_ATOMS: atom_id res chain seq x y z
N MET A 1 -0.61 -12.86 9.72
CA MET A 1 -2.06 -13.12 9.80
C MET A 1 -2.88 -12.07 9.04
N SER A 2 -2.42 -10.82 8.89
CA SER A 2 -3.10 -9.76 8.13
C SER A 2 -3.12 -10.01 6.61
N GLU A 3 -2.03 -10.51 6.03
CA GLU A 3 -1.88 -10.57 4.56
C GLU A 3 -2.79 -11.60 3.88
N GLU A 4 -2.93 -12.79 4.46
CA GLU A 4 -3.86 -13.80 3.95
C GLU A 4 -5.31 -13.30 3.99
N LEU A 5 -5.69 -12.58 5.06
CA LEU A 5 -7.01 -11.99 5.18
C LEU A 5 -7.24 -10.90 4.11
N LYS A 6 -6.25 -10.04 3.87
CA LYS A 6 -6.26 -9.03 2.80
C LYS A 6 -6.44 -9.68 1.43
N MET A 7 -5.61 -10.68 1.10
CA MET A 7 -5.72 -11.42 -0.16
C MET A 7 -7.08 -12.10 -0.34
N ASN A 8 -7.63 -12.68 0.73
CA ASN A 8 -8.97 -13.28 0.70
C ASN A 8 -10.05 -12.25 0.41
N VAL A 9 -9.99 -11.05 1.00
CA VAL A 9 -10.93 -9.96 0.71
C VAL A 9 -10.82 -9.51 -0.75
N LEU A 10 -9.60 -9.35 -1.27
CA LEU A 10 -9.38 -9.00 -2.69
C LEU A 10 -10.00 -10.03 -3.64
N ARG A 11 -9.80 -11.33 -3.37
CA ARG A 11 -10.38 -12.42 -4.16
C ARG A 11 -11.92 -12.39 -4.12
N LEU A 12 -12.50 -12.17 -2.94
CA LEU A 12 -13.95 -12.07 -2.79
C LEU A 12 -14.55 -10.83 -3.48
N LEU A 13 -13.84 -9.70 -3.47
CA LEU A 13 -14.22 -8.53 -4.26
C LEU A 13 -14.23 -8.85 -5.76
N ALA A 14 -13.21 -9.56 -6.25
CA ALA A 14 -13.15 -9.98 -7.65
C ALA A 14 -14.32 -10.90 -8.01
N ASP A 15 -14.59 -11.92 -7.17
CA ASP A 15 -15.70 -12.84 -7.38
C ASP A 15 -17.07 -12.14 -7.34
N ALA A 16 -17.30 -11.23 -6.39
CA ALA A 16 -18.53 -10.45 -6.32
C ALA A 16 -18.70 -9.51 -7.52
N THR A 17 -17.59 -8.98 -8.07
CA THR A 17 -17.58 -8.19 -9.30
C THR A 17 -17.97 -9.04 -10.50
N ARG A 18 -17.34 -10.20 -10.65
CA ARG A 18 -17.62 -11.18 -11.71
C ARG A 18 -19.07 -11.66 -11.73
N LEU A 19 -19.66 -11.87 -10.55
CA LEU A 19 -21.07 -12.23 -10.38
C LEU A 19 -22.03 -11.05 -10.63
N GLY A 20 -21.52 -9.84 -10.83
CA GLY A 20 -22.31 -8.64 -11.05
C GLY A 20 -23.00 -8.08 -9.80
N THR A 21 -22.69 -8.62 -8.61
CA THR A 21 -23.22 -8.12 -7.32
C THR A 21 -22.51 -6.84 -6.88
N LEU A 22 -21.25 -6.67 -7.25
CA LEU A 22 -20.54 -5.39 -7.22
C LEU A 22 -20.52 -4.76 -8.60
N LYS A 23 -20.88 -3.47 -8.67
CA LYS A 23 -20.78 -2.66 -9.88
C LYS A 23 -19.90 -1.46 -9.62
N TRP A 24 -18.93 -1.27 -10.50
CA TRP A 24 -17.90 -0.25 -10.36
C TRP A 24 -18.19 0.92 -11.29
N ARG A 25 -17.82 2.12 -10.85
CA ARG A 25 -17.87 3.35 -11.65
C ARG A 25 -16.52 4.05 -11.52
N ALA A 26 -16.04 4.63 -12.62
CA ALA A 26 -14.85 5.47 -12.56
C ALA A 26 -15.06 6.63 -11.57
N ILE A 27 -14.02 6.94 -10.78
CA ILE A 27 -14.03 8.05 -9.81
C ILE A 27 -13.86 9.38 -10.54
N ASP A 28 -13.08 9.40 -11.61
CA ASP A 28 -12.83 10.57 -12.45
C ASP A 28 -12.82 10.18 -13.95
N PRO A 29 -12.83 11.18 -14.87
CA PRO A 29 -12.83 10.94 -16.30
C PRO A 29 -11.56 10.27 -16.86
N TYR A 30 -10.49 10.23 -16.07
CA TYR A 30 -9.19 9.66 -16.44
C TYR A 30 -9.02 8.24 -15.89
N GLU A 31 -10.04 7.71 -15.22
CA GLU A 31 -10.04 6.38 -14.60
C GLU A 31 -8.90 6.18 -13.58
N ASN A 32 -8.51 7.23 -12.83
CA ASN A 32 -7.50 7.08 -11.76
C ASN A 32 -8.00 6.24 -10.55
N GLY A 33 -9.25 5.78 -10.62
CA GLY A 33 -9.77 4.76 -9.74
C GLY A 33 -11.20 4.39 -10.07
N PHE A 34 -11.68 3.35 -9.39
CA PHE A 34 -13.03 2.83 -9.49
C PHE A 34 -13.67 2.80 -8.11
N ARG A 35 -14.97 3.12 -8.03
CA ARG A 35 -15.75 3.07 -6.80
C ARG A 35 -16.96 2.16 -6.98
N SER A 36 -17.21 1.32 -5.99
CA SER A 36 -18.41 0.51 -5.86
C SER A 36 -19.12 0.83 -4.54
N ASN A 37 -20.44 0.94 -4.60
CA ASN A 37 -21.29 1.12 -3.42
C ASN A 37 -22.33 0.00 -3.38
N VAL A 38 -22.30 -0.83 -2.34
CA VAL A 38 -23.22 -1.95 -2.16
C VAL A 38 -23.71 -2.02 -0.72
N ARG A 39 -25.04 -1.99 -0.52
CA ARG A 39 -25.69 -2.17 0.80
C ARG A 39 -25.03 -1.34 1.93
N GLY A 40 -24.68 -0.08 1.64
CA GLY A 40 -24.07 0.85 2.62
C GLY A 40 -22.55 0.71 2.79
N ARG A 41 -21.89 -0.20 2.07
CA ARG A 41 -20.44 -0.33 2.01
C ARG A 41 -19.90 0.33 0.75
N THR A 42 -18.76 1.01 0.88
CA THR A 42 -18.05 1.67 -0.21
C THR A 42 -16.68 1.02 -0.34
N TYR A 43 -16.37 0.58 -1.55
CA TYR A 43 -15.04 0.12 -1.93
C TYR A 43 -14.49 1.01 -3.02
N GLU A 44 -13.22 1.34 -2.93
CA GLU A 44 -12.50 2.07 -3.96
C GLU A 44 -11.27 1.27 -4.37
N VAL A 45 -10.99 1.23 -5.66
CA VAL A 45 -9.73 0.77 -6.22
C VAL A 45 -9.04 2.00 -6.78
N ARG A 46 -7.85 2.31 -6.29
CA ARG A 46 -7.10 3.50 -6.67
C ARG A 46 -5.68 3.14 -7.06
N TRP A 47 -5.19 3.90 -8.02
CA TRP A 47 -3.78 3.92 -8.38
C TRP A 47 -3.02 4.79 -7.40
N LEU A 48 -1.86 4.30 -6.97
CA LEU A 48 -0.92 5.11 -6.22
C LEU A 48 0.32 5.32 -7.06
N TYR A 49 0.48 6.56 -7.48
CA TYR A 49 1.67 7.05 -8.14
C TYR A 49 2.62 7.57 -7.07
N TRP A 50 3.86 7.11 -7.11
CA TRP A 50 4.95 7.72 -6.37
C TRP A 50 5.71 8.62 -7.32
N TYR A 51 5.89 9.87 -6.90
CA TYR A 51 6.76 10.83 -7.54
C TYR A 51 8.00 11.00 -6.65
N ASP A 52 9.19 11.07 -7.24
CA ASP A 52 10.38 11.55 -6.53
C ASP A 52 10.30 13.10 -6.35
N GLU A 53 11.22 13.70 -5.59
CA GLU A 53 11.30 15.15 -5.31
C GLU A 53 11.30 16.01 -6.59
N ASP A 54 11.77 15.46 -7.70
CA ASP A 54 11.81 16.14 -9.00
C ASP A 54 10.46 16.11 -9.73
N GLY A 55 9.44 15.39 -9.25
CA GLY A 55 8.11 15.32 -9.83
C GLY A 55 7.99 14.45 -11.10
N PHE A 56 9.11 13.92 -11.62
CA PHE A 56 9.17 13.22 -12.91
C PHE A 56 9.26 11.69 -12.80
N THR A 57 9.77 11.13 -11.70
CA THR A 57 9.89 9.67 -11.59
C THR A 57 8.54 9.08 -11.23
N ILE A 58 7.76 8.61 -12.22
CA ILE A 58 6.56 7.81 -11.97
C ILE A 58 7.01 6.37 -11.72
N ASP A 59 7.26 6.03 -10.46
CA ASP A 59 7.30 4.62 -10.09
C ASP A 59 5.87 4.19 -9.74
N ARG A 60 5.28 3.33 -10.57
CA ARG A 60 3.90 2.85 -10.42
C ARG A 60 3.85 1.79 -9.34
N GLN A 61 4.14 2.10 -8.09
CA GLN A 61 4.54 1.04 -7.16
C GLN A 61 3.39 0.18 -6.64
N CYS A 62 2.12 0.62 -6.67
CA CYS A 62 1.06 -0.17 -6.04
C CYS A 62 -0.39 0.12 -6.49
N LEU A 63 -1.25 -0.90 -6.35
CA LEU A 63 -2.71 -0.78 -6.40
C LEU A 63 -3.27 -0.77 -4.98
N SER A 64 -4.08 0.23 -4.63
CA SER A 64 -4.77 0.28 -3.35
C SER A 64 -6.25 -0.03 -3.49
N VAL A 65 -6.72 -0.97 -2.70
CA VAL A 65 -8.14 -1.24 -2.48
C VAL A 65 -8.53 -0.70 -1.11
N LEU A 66 -9.48 0.21 -1.08
CA LEU A 66 -9.87 0.97 0.11
C LEU A 66 -11.31 0.66 0.49
N SER A 67 -11.56 0.60 1.78
CA SER A 67 -12.85 0.78 2.42
C SER A 67 -12.79 2.04 3.28
N LYS A 68 -13.92 2.43 3.87
CA LYS A 68 -13.94 3.53 4.86
C LYS A 68 -13.08 3.25 6.11
N LYS A 69 -12.78 1.98 6.39
CA LYS A 69 -12.16 1.53 7.65
C LYS A 69 -10.89 0.71 7.49
N TRP A 70 -10.54 0.30 6.28
CA TRP A 70 -9.32 -0.47 6.02
C TRP A 70 -8.80 -0.18 4.63
N ARG A 71 -7.53 -0.54 4.40
CA ARG A 71 -6.89 -0.47 3.10
C ARG A 71 -6.05 -1.70 2.83
N CYS A 72 -5.98 -2.10 1.58
CA CYS A 72 -5.09 -3.13 1.10
C CYS A 72 -4.29 -2.55 -0.05
N THR A 73 -3.02 -2.27 0.19
CA THR A 73 -2.09 -1.81 -0.85
C THR A 73 -1.28 -3.00 -1.30
N SER A 74 -1.23 -3.23 -2.61
CA SER A 74 -0.50 -4.33 -3.23
C SER A 74 0.58 -3.74 -4.11
N ALA A 75 1.84 -3.92 -3.73
CA ALA A 75 2.96 -3.38 -4.48
C ALA A 75 3.30 -4.26 -5.68
N TRP A 76 3.82 -3.69 -6.77
CA TRP A 76 4.29 -4.49 -7.90
C TRP A 76 5.36 -5.48 -7.45
N GLY A 77 5.27 -6.71 -7.97
CA GLY A 77 6.17 -7.80 -7.62
C GLY A 77 5.82 -8.56 -6.33
N THR A 78 4.72 -8.22 -5.63
CA THR A 78 4.22 -9.00 -4.47
C THR A 78 3.10 -9.97 -4.86
N GLU A 79 2.91 -11.03 -4.06
CA GLU A 79 1.80 -12.00 -4.25
C GLU A 79 0.41 -11.34 -4.14
N SER A 80 0.29 -10.30 -3.31
CA SER A 80 -0.96 -9.55 -3.17
C SER A 80 -1.36 -8.84 -4.46
N MET A 81 -0.40 -8.52 -5.34
CA MET A 81 -0.66 -7.86 -6.61
C MET A 81 -1.38 -8.75 -7.62
N ASP A 82 -1.18 -10.06 -7.60
CA ASP A 82 -1.93 -11.00 -8.45
C ASP A 82 -3.44 -10.97 -8.12
N SER A 83 -3.77 -10.87 -6.83
CA SER A 83 -5.18 -10.77 -6.39
C SER A 83 -5.77 -9.39 -6.73
N ALA A 84 -4.96 -8.33 -6.64
CA ALA A 84 -5.36 -6.96 -6.93
C ALA A 84 -5.59 -6.74 -8.45
N THR A 85 -4.70 -7.26 -9.29
CA THR A 85 -4.83 -7.23 -10.77
C THR A 85 -6.00 -8.08 -11.25
N ARG A 86 -6.28 -9.22 -10.61
CA ARG A 86 -7.47 -10.01 -10.91
C ARG A 86 -8.75 -9.20 -10.68
N LEU A 87 -8.89 -8.56 -9.52
CA LEU A 87 -10.04 -7.68 -9.25
C LEU A 87 -10.18 -6.62 -10.34
N LEU A 88 -9.08 -5.97 -10.71
CA LEU A 88 -9.09 -4.95 -11.74
C LEU A 88 -9.52 -5.49 -13.12
N GLY A 89 -9.09 -6.69 -13.50
CA GLY A 89 -9.52 -7.35 -14.73
C GLY A 89 -11.04 -7.61 -14.77
N GLU A 90 -11.66 -7.88 -13.61
CA GLU A 90 -13.12 -8.00 -13.50
C GLU A 90 -13.82 -6.64 -13.58
N ILE A 91 -13.17 -5.57 -13.10
CA ILE A 91 -13.71 -4.19 -13.14
C ILE A 91 -13.68 -3.62 -14.56
N SER A 92 -12.54 -3.75 -15.23
CA SER A 92 -12.29 -3.24 -16.57
C SER A 92 -11.39 -4.22 -17.34
N PRO A 93 -11.97 -5.13 -18.14
CA PRO A 93 -11.20 -6.17 -18.83
C PRO A 93 -10.08 -5.64 -19.75
N GLY A 94 -10.25 -4.43 -20.31
CA GLY A 94 -9.23 -3.77 -21.13
C GLY A 94 -8.00 -3.34 -20.34
N MET A 95 -8.16 -3.09 -19.04
CA MET A 95 -7.08 -2.68 -18.15
C MET A 95 -6.10 -3.82 -17.88
N GLN A 96 -6.58 -5.06 -17.75
CA GLN A 96 -5.69 -6.21 -17.51
C GLN A 96 -4.64 -6.38 -18.63
N GLU A 97 -5.04 -6.21 -19.88
CA GLU A 97 -4.13 -6.27 -21.03
C GLU A 97 -3.20 -5.06 -21.09
N HIS A 98 -3.71 -3.86 -20.81
CA HIS A 98 -2.87 -2.66 -20.69
C HIS A 98 -1.76 -2.85 -19.63
N PHE A 99 -2.08 -3.42 -18.46
CA PHE A 99 -1.09 -3.69 -17.42
C PHE A 99 -0.12 -4.81 -17.78
N ARG A 100 -0.59 -5.86 -18.44
CA ARG A 100 0.31 -6.90 -18.97
C ARG A 100 1.34 -6.28 -19.91
N ARG A 101 0.94 -5.31 -20.74
CA ARG A 101 1.83 -4.62 -21.69
C ARG A 101 2.78 -3.65 -20.99
N ILE A 102 2.33 -2.88 -19.99
CA ILE A 102 3.20 -2.04 -19.15
C ILE A 102 4.25 -2.88 -18.40
N ALA A 103 3.84 -3.93 -17.69
CA ALA A 103 4.73 -4.76 -16.88
C ALA A 103 5.75 -5.56 -17.71
N THR A 104 5.51 -5.72 -19.00
CA THR A 104 6.43 -6.39 -19.94
C THR A 104 7.28 -5.41 -20.76
N GLY A 105 7.14 -4.09 -20.53
CA GLY A 105 7.82 -3.06 -21.32
C GLY A 105 7.35 -2.98 -22.78
N LEU A 106 6.21 -3.59 -23.11
CA LEU A 106 5.66 -3.69 -24.47
C LEU A 106 4.57 -2.63 -24.76
N ASP A 107 4.43 -1.63 -23.90
CA ASP A 107 3.54 -0.49 -24.12
C ASP A 107 4.31 0.84 -24.30
N PRO A 108 4.77 1.14 -25.52
CA PRO A 108 5.36 2.43 -25.84
C PRO A 108 4.32 3.53 -26.17
N PHE A 109 3.01 3.29 -26.05
CA PHE A 109 1.96 4.26 -26.48
C PHE A 109 0.82 4.45 -25.45
N GLY A 110 1.09 4.26 -24.16
CA GLY A 110 0.08 4.27 -23.10
C GLY A 110 0.01 5.54 -22.25
N CYS A 111 0.92 6.51 -22.43
CA CYS A 111 0.91 7.81 -21.73
C CYS A 111 1.44 8.95 -22.63
N ASP A 112 1.15 8.92 -23.92
CA ASP A 112 1.69 9.87 -24.93
C ASP A 112 1.18 11.31 -24.82
N LYS A 113 0.60 11.70 -23.69
CA LYS A 113 0.28 13.10 -23.40
C LYS A 113 0.93 13.65 -22.13
N TRP A 114 1.67 12.84 -21.39
CA TRP A 114 2.30 13.25 -20.12
C TRP A 114 3.82 13.07 -20.09
N TYR A 115 4.41 12.59 -21.19
CA TYR A 115 5.82 12.19 -21.24
C TYR A 115 6.58 12.71 -22.46
N GLU A 116 6.37 13.96 -22.87
CA GLU A 116 7.29 14.59 -23.83
C GLU A 116 8.65 14.98 -23.19
N GLU A 117 8.92 14.65 -21.91
CA GLU A 117 10.18 14.99 -21.23
C GLU A 117 10.91 13.82 -20.50
N ALA A 118 10.42 12.58 -20.55
CA ALA A 118 11.13 11.44 -19.95
C ALA A 118 11.49 10.38 -20.99
N GLU A 119 12.35 10.75 -21.93
CA GLU A 119 12.99 9.77 -22.81
C GLU A 119 13.98 8.90 -21.99
N ASP A 120 13.85 7.59 -22.14
CA ASP A 120 14.83 6.56 -21.76
C ASP A 120 15.03 6.19 -20.28
N SER A 121 13.95 5.87 -19.55
CA SER A 121 14.09 5.05 -18.32
C SER A 121 13.28 3.76 -18.43
N PRO A 122 13.91 2.60 -18.73
CA PRO A 122 13.23 1.31 -18.56
C PRO A 122 12.80 1.21 -17.10
N MET A 123 11.53 0.85 -16.86
CA MET A 123 11.03 0.62 -15.49
C MET A 123 12.05 -0.24 -14.73
N PRO A 124 12.66 0.25 -13.64
CA PRO A 124 13.59 -0.55 -12.87
C PRO A 124 12.85 -1.80 -12.39
N GLU A 125 13.47 -2.98 -12.54
CA GLU A 125 12.96 -4.19 -11.90
C GLU A 125 12.69 -3.87 -10.43
N SER A 126 11.49 -4.21 -9.94
CA SER A 126 11.13 -3.98 -8.54
C SER A 126 12.25 -4.55 -7.68
N GLY A 127 13.01 -3.68 -7.01
CA GLY A 127 14.13 -4.11 -6.19
C GLY A 127 13.62 -5.14 -5.20
N LYS A 128 14.15 -6.37 -5.24
CA LYS A 128 13.88 -7.32 -4.16
C LYS A 128 14.26 -6.62 -2.86
N PRO A 129 13.39 -6.60 -1.83
CA PRO A 129 13.74 -5.98 -0.56
C PRO A 129 15.08 -6.57 -0.14
N SER A 130 16.09 -5.72 0.05
CA SER A 130 17.42 -6.23 0.39
C SER A 130 17.27 -7.06 1.66
N ALA A 131 17.81 -8.29 1.66
CA ALA A 131 17.74 -9.15 2.85
C ALA A 131 18.24 -8.40 4.10
N LEU A 132 19.24 -7.53 3.89
CA LEU A 132 19.78 -6.60 4.87
C LEU A 132 18.73 -5.64 5.46
N GLY A 133 17.78 -5.15 4.68
CA GLY A 133 16.73 -4.25 5.16
C GLY A 133 15.68 -4.94 6.03
N LEU A 134 15.29 -6.17 5.68
CA LEU A 134 14.40 -6.99 6.51
C LEU A 134 15.10 -7.42 7.81
N ASP A 135 16.39 -7.78 7.74
CA ASP A 135 17.19 -8.10 8.92
C ASP A 135 17.30 -6.91 9.88
N ALA A 136 17.50 -5.70 9.34
CA ALA A 136 17.53 -4.47 10.13
C ALA A 136 16.20 -4.22 10.85
N LEU A 137 15.07 -4.35 10.15
CA LEU A 137 13.74 -4.19 10.74
C LEU A 137 13.42 -5.25 11.80
N SER A 138 13.79 -6.51 11.54
CA SER A 138 13.65 -7.61 12.50
C SER A 138 14.43 -7.33 13.79
N LEU A 139 15.65 -6.79 13.67
CA LEU A 139 16.44 -6.35 14.82
C LEU A 139 15.77 -5.21 15.58
N LEU A 140 15.29 -4.18 14.87
CA LEU A 140 14.59 -3.04 15.49
C LEU A 140 13.34 -3.50 16.25
N LEU A 141 12.52 -4.36 15.63
CA LEU A 141 11.35 -4.94 16.28
C LEU A 141 11.71 -5.71 17.54
N ARG A 142 12.74 -6.56 17.50
CA ARG A 142 13.21 -7.29 18.68
C ARG A 142 13.62 -6.33 19.80
N LEU A 143 14.43 -5.31 19.49
CA LEU A 143 14.89 -4.32 20.46
C LEU A 143 13.74 -3.51 21.06
N THR A 144 12.71 -3.20 20.28
CA THR A 144 11.49 -2.54 20.76
C THR A 144 10.67 -3.45 21.67
N ARG A 145 10.47 -4.73 21.31
CA ARG A 145 9.79 -5.72 22.18
C ARG A 145 10.52 -5.91 23.51
N GLU A 146 11.85 -5.89 23.49
CA GLU A 146 12.71 -5.94 24.69
C GLU A 146 12.76 -4.62 25.47
N ARG A 147 12.03 -3.57 25.03
CA ARG A 147 12.00 -2.21 25.61
C ARG A 147 13.36 -1.52 25.64
N LYS A 148 14.30 -1.94 24.78
CA LYS A 148 15.62 -1.30 24.61
C LYS A 148 15.55 -0.08 23.69
N LEU A 149 14.61 -0.08 22.76
CA LEU A 149 14.25 1.08 21.94
C LEU A 149 12.86 1.55 22.34
N GLN A 150 12.73 2.83 22.67
CA GLN A 150 11.46 3.52 22.80
C GLN A 150 11.34 4.50 21.63
N TRP A 151 10.27 4.34 20.87
CA TRP A 151 9.98 5.22 19.74
C TRP A 151 9.12 6.36 20.20
N GLU A 152 9.52 7.58 19.88
CA GLU A 152 8.81 8.81 20.19
C GLU A 152 8.44 9.54 18.91
N ARG A 153 7.21 10.06 18.86
CA ARG A 153 6.78 10.90 17.74
C ARG A 153 7.46 12.26 17.82
N SER A 154 8.07 12.67 16.71
CA SER A 154 8.73 13.97 16.59
C SER A 154 7.69 15.09 16.52
N GLN A 155 8.09 16.29 16.96
CA GLN A 155 7.27 17.50 16.90
C GLN A 155 7.56 18.27 15.60
N PRO A 156 6.55 18.88 14.93
CA PRO A 156 5.13 18.90 15.30
C PRO A 156 4.40 17.57 14.98
N PRO A 157 3.25 17.30 15.65
CA PRO A 157 2.49 16.05 15.53
C PRO A 157 1.87 15.84 14.14
N GLU A 158 1.96 16.82 13.25
CA GLU A 158 1.56 16.67 11.84
C GLU A 158 2.57 15.85 11.04
N SER A 159 3.81 15.76 11.54
CA SER A 159 4.80 14.83 10.99
C SER A 159 4.54 13.42 11.51
N HIS A 160 4.55 12.43 10.62
CA HIS A 160 4.55 11.01 10.99
C HIS A 160 5.99 10.50 11.09
N ILE A 161 6.81 11.26 11.81
CA ILE A 161 8.22 10.96 12.04
C ILE A 161 8.37 10.43 13.46
N TYR A 162 8.97 9.27 13.60
CA TYR A 162 9.22 8.58 14.86
C TYR A 162 10.71 8.39 15.01
N SER A 163 11.26 8.72 16.18
CA SER A 163 12.68 8.57 16.46
C SER A 163 12.92 7.72 17.70
N ALA A 164 14.05 7.04 17.72
CA ALA A 164 14.53 6.27 18.87
C ALA A 164 16.05 6.33 18.91
N SER A 165 16.65 6.08 20.08
CA SER A 165 18.11 6.01 20.20
C SER A 165 18.55 4.83 21.06
N LEU A 166 19.71 4.25 20.73
CA LEU A 166 20.35 3.20 21.52
C LEU A 166 21.86 3.26 21.34
N GLY A 167 22.59 3.34 22.47
CA GLY A 167 24.06 3.29 22.47
C GLY A 167 24.71 4.39 21.61
N GLY A 168 24.17 5.60 21.62
CA GLY A 168 24.67 6.74 20.83
C GLY A 168 24.31 6.71 19.34
N ARG A 169 23.53 5.72 18.89
CA ARG A 169 22.96 5.69 17.54
C ARG A 169 21.51 6.14 17.56
N SER A 170 21.12 6.91 16.55
CA SER A 170 19.75 7.37 16.35
C SER A 170 19.11 6.62 15.19
N PHE A 171 17.84 6.28 15.37
CA PHE A 171 16.98 5.62 14.41
C PHE A 171 15.80 6.51 14.12
N MET A 172 15.31 6.46 12.89
CA MET A 172 14.15 7.23 12.46
C MET A 172 13.26 6.38 11.56
N ILE A 173 11.95 6.48 11.77
CA ILE A 173 10.91 5.99 10.87
C ILE A 173 10.10 7.22 10.44
N GLU A 174 10.11 7.52 9.17
CA GLU A 174 9.30 8.58 8.57
C GLU A 174 8.22 7.93 7.68
N MET A 175 6.95 8.14 8.02
CA MET A 175 5.84 7.69 7.18
C MET A 175 5.57 8.76 6.13
N LEU A 176 5.84 8.43 4.87
CA LEU A 176 5.63 9.31 3.75
C LEU A 176 4.18 9.24 3.27
N SER A 177 3.66 10.42 2.91
CA SER A 177 2.38 10.57 2.22
C SER A 177 2.63 10.80 0.74
N PRO A 178 1.82 10.23 -0.17
CA PRO A 178 1.93 10.54 -1.58
C PRO A 178 1.70 12.04 -1.81
N ALA A 179 2.46 12.62 -2.73
CA ALA A 179 2.35 14.04 -3.07
C ALA A 179 0.96 14.31 -3.68
N LEU A 180 0.13 15.06 -2.95
CA LEU A 180 -1.13 15.68 -3.39
C LEU A 180 -2.12 14.75 -4.13
N GLY A 181 -3.08 14.19 -3.40
CA GLY A 181 -4.25 13.59 -4.05
C GLY A 181 -5.11 12.71 -3.17
N GLU A 182 -6.16 13.30 -2.62
CA GLU A 182 -7.35 12.62 -2.09
C GLU A 182 -7.22 11.86 -0.75
N GLY A 183 -7.46 12.61 0.33
CA GLY A 183 -8.06 12.10 1.57
C GLY A 183 -7.09 11.47 2.57
N ASN A 184 -7.41 11.66 3.85
CA ASN A 184 -6.66 11.19 5.02
C ASN A 184 -6.42 9.65 5.10
N ILE A 185 -6.86 8.88 4.09
CA ILE A 185 -6.80 7.41 4.06
C ILE A 185 -5.48 6.91 3.45
N LEU A 186 -4.73 7.78 2.74
CA LEU A 186 -3.49 7.42 2.03
C LEU A 186 -2.20 7.73 2.81
N GLU A 187 -2.26 8.11 4.08
CA GLU A 187 -1.07 8.37 4.90
C GLU A 187 -0.27 7.11 5.24
N GLY A 188 1.06 7.14 5.13
CA GLY A 188 1.92 6.02 5.51
C GLY A 188 1.81 4.85 4.55
N LEU A 189 1.93 5.14 3.25
CA LEU A 189 2.04 4.14 2.20
C LEU A 189 3.50 3.77 1.92
N VAL A 190 4.45 4.63 2.30
CA VAL A 190 5.86 4.31 2.37
C VAL A 190 6.38 4.68 3.75
N ALA A 191 7.30 3.87 4.26
CA ALA A 191 8.10 4.18 5.42
C ALA A 191 9.56 4.30 5.01
N ARG A 192 10.18 5.44 5.34
CA ARG A 192 11.61 5.64 5.23
C ARG A 192 12.24 5.37 6.59
N VAL A 193 13.15 4.42 6.65
CA VAL A 193 13.80 3.98 7.90
C VAL A 193 15.29 4.31 7.83
N SER A 194 15.74 5.17 8.75
CA SER A 194 17.15 5.51 8.93
C SER A 194 17.74 4.69 10.08
N THR A 195 18.84 3.99 9.82
CA THR A 195 19.53 3.09 10.78
C THR A 195 20.89 3.61 11.25
N GLY A 196 21.21 4.87 10.95
CA GLY A 196 22.54 5.46 11.17
C GLY A 196 23.61 4.99 10.18
N SER A 197 23.45 3.80 9.57
CA SER A 197 24.29 3.28 8.49
C SER A 197 23.72 3.53 7.09
N GLY A 198 22.49 4.01 6.99
CA GLY A 198 21.82 4.26 5.71
C GLY A 198 20.31 4.44 5.88
N ILE A 199 19.66 4.72 4.76
CA ILE A 199 18.23 4.92 4.64
C ILE A 199 17.65 3.80 3.77
N ILE A 200 16.55 3.20 4.22
CA ILE A 200 15.85 2.14 3.50
C ILE A 200 14.37 2.50 3.42
N CYS A 201 13.78 2.38 2.22
CA CYS A 201 12.36 2.63 2.00
C CYS A 201 11.58 1.31 1.94
N PHE A 202 10.41 1.29 2.57
CA PHE A 202 9.48 0.17 2.56
C PHE A 202 8.11 0.64 2.10
N VAL A 203 7.51 -0.07 1.15
CA VAL A 203 6.20 0.26 0.58
C VAL A 203 5.11 -0.59 1.25
N ALA A 204 3.90 -0.04 1.37
CA ALA A 204 2.74 -0.76 1.86
C ALA A 204 2.44 -2.02 1.03
N GLY A 205 2.05 -3.10 1.72
CA GLY A 205 1.90 -4.42 1.11
C GLY A 205 3.19 -5.26 1.08
N THR A 206 4.31 -4.72 1.59
CA THR A 206 5.56 -5.48 1.75
C THR A 206 5.73 -5.95 3.20
N PRO A 207 6.44 -7.09 3.43
CA PRO A 207 6.77 -7.54 4.78
C PRO A 207 7.51 -6.49 5.62
N GLY A 208 8.31 -5.63 4.99
CA GLY A 208 9.01 -4.56 5.68
C GLY A 208 8.06 -3.54 6.31
N MET A 209 6.96 -3.21 5.62
CA MET A 209 5.96 -2.31 6.18
C MET A 209 5.21 -2.92 7.36
N ASP A 210 4.97 -4.24 7.34
CA ASP A 210 4.35 -4.93 8.48
C ASP A 210 5.23 -4.84 9.74
N PHE A 211 6.56 -5.00 9.60
CA PHE A 211 7.50 -4.76 10.70
C PHE A 211 7.43 -3.32 11.21
N VAL A 212 7.38 -2.33 10.31
CA VAL A 212 7.29 -0.91 10.69
C VAL A 212 6.02 -0.65 11.51
N HIS A 213 4.86 -1.11 11.04
CA HIS A 213 3.62 -0.96 11.78
C HIS A 213 3.66 -1.64 13.14
N GLU A 214 4.25 -2.84 13.24
CA GLU A 214 4.39 -3.54 14.51
C GLU A 214 5.31 -2.80 15.49
N ILE A 215 6.45 -2.31 15.00
CA ILE A 215 7.37 -1.48 15.79
C ILE A 215 6.64 -0.29 16.39
N LEU A 216 5.89 0.45 15.56
CA LEU A 216 5.16 1.63 16.02
C LEU A 216 4.05 1.26 17.01
N ALA A 217 3.27 0.21 16.75
CA ALA A 217 2.18 -0.24 17.62
C ALA A 217 2.65 -0.65 19.03
N LEU A 218 3.90 -1.08 19.19
CA LEU A 218 4.45 -1.42 20.51
C LEU A 218 4.71 -0.19 21.39
N CYS A 219 4.92 0.99 20.80
CA CYS A 219 5.26 2.22 21.54
C CYS A 219 4.21 3.32 21.41
N GLN A 220 3.33 3.25 20.40
CA GLN A 220 2.37 4.28 20.03
C GLN A 220 0.94 3.69 20.10
N PRO A 221 0.15 4.00 21.15
CA PRO A 221 -1.17 3.41 21.36
C PRO A 221 -2.12 3.60 20.17
N GLU A 222 -2.04 4.74 19.48
CA GLU A 222 -2.88 5.05 18.32
C GLU A 222 -2.62 4.09 17.14
N TRP A 223 -1.40 3.58 17.00
CA TRP A 223 -1.07 2.59 15.98
C TRP A 223 -1.64 1.23 16.32
N ALA A 224 -1.55 0.82 17.59
CA ALA A 224 -2.15 -0.43 18.04
C ALA A 224 -3.68 -0.42 17.84
N GLU A 225 -4.35 0.66 18.23
CA GLU A 225 -5.80 0.82 18.04
C GLU A 225 -6.20 0.83 16.56
N ARG A 226 -5.43 1.53 15.71
CA ARG A 226 -5.66 1.59 14.27
C ARG A 226 -5.55 0.20 13.63
N LEU A 227 -4.49 -0.56 13.93
CA LEU A 227 -4.28 -1.89 13.36
C LEU A 227 -5.38 -2.86 13.77
N GLU A 228 -5.84 -2.80 15.02
CA GLU A 228 -6.93 -3.66 15.49
C GLU A 228 -8.26 -3.29 14.83
N THR A 229 -8.58 -2.00 14.76
CA THR A 229 -9.78 -1.50 14.06
C THR A 229 -9.78 -1.90 12.58
N GLU A 230 -8.63 -1.81 11.92
CA GLU A 230 -8.45 -2.23 10.53
C GLU A 230 -8.70 -3.73 10.37
N ARG A 231 -8.14 -4.56 11.27
CA ARG A 231 -8.33 -6.02 11.28
C ARG A 231 -9.79 -6.40 11.44
N GLU A 232 -10.49 -5.84 12.43
CA GLU A 232 -11.91 -6.10 12.66
C GLU A 232 -12.77 -5.68 11.47
N ALA A 233 -12.49 -4.52 10.87
CA ALA A 233 -13.19 -4.04 9.70
C ALA A 233 -12.99 -4.95 8.48
N LEU A 234 -11.75 -5.41 8.27
CA LEU A 234 -11.40 -6.32 7.18
C LEU A 234 -12.09 -7.68 7.35
N GLU A 235 -12.18 -8.22 8.56
CA GLU A 235 -12.94 -9.44 8.87
C GLU A 235 -14.44 -9.26 8.62
N ALA A 236 -15.00 -8.12 9.02
CA ALA A 236 -16.41 -7.80 8.78
C ALA A 236 -16.72 -7.68 7.28
N ASP A 237 -15.79 -7.11 6.50
CA ASP A 237 -15.90 -7.05 5.04
C ASP A 237 -15.75 -8.42 4.39
N ARG A 238 -14.82 -9.26 4.84
CA ARG A 238 -14.71 -10.66 4.39
C ARG A 238 -16.04 -11.41 4.55
N LYS A 239 -16.65 -11.36 5.74
CA LYS A 239 -17.94 -12.04 6.02
C LYS A 239 -19.05 -11.53 5.12
N PHE A 240 -19.11 -10.22 4.91
CA PHE A 240 -20.11 -9.60 4.04
C PHE A 240 -19.94 -10.04 2.57
N LEU A 241 -18.72 -10.02 2.06
CA LEU A 241 -18.44 -10.41 0.67
C LEU A 241 -18.70 -11.90 0.44
N LEU A 242 -18.35 -12.77 1.40
CA LEU A 242 -18.71 -14.19 1.33
C LEU A 242 -20.21 -14.41 1.17
N ALA A 243 -21.03 -13.64 1.89
CA ALA A 243 -22.47 -13.70 1.77
C ALA A 243 -22.99 -13.18 0.42
N LEU A 244 -22.28 -12.24 -0.22
CA LEU A 244 -22.61 -11.75 -1.56
C LEU A 244 -22.25 -12.73 -2.67
N THR A 245 -21.22 -13.54 -2.49
CA THR A 245 -20.74 -14.49 -3.50
C THR A 245 -21.37 -15.88 -3.41
N SER A 246 -22.13 -16.14 -2.34
CA SER A 246 -22.79 -17.43 -2.09
C SER A 246 -24.30 -17.40 -2.37
N ALA A 247 -24.83 -16.27 -2.82
CA ALA A 247 -26.24 -16.02 -3.11
C ALA A 247 -26.50 -16.06 -4.63
#